data_AF-A0A7S0QNL0-F1
#
_entry.id   AF-A0A7S0QNL0-F1
#
_cell.length_a   1.000
_cell.length_b   1.000
_cell.length_c   1.000
_cell.angle_alpha   90.00
_cell.angle_beta   90.00
_cell.angle_gamma   90.00
#
_symmetry.space_group_name_H-M   'P 1'
#
loop_
_entity.id
_entity.type
_entity.pdbx_description
1 polymer ?
#
loop_
_entity_poly.entity_id
_entity_poly.type
_entity_poly.pdbx_seq_one_letter_code
_entity_poly.pdbx_strand_id
1 'polypeptide(L)'
;GFDDALRKFLSAFRLPGEAQKIERIVNAFAQQYHKQNPQAFRAPDTAWVLAYSLIMLNTDAHNPSVARKMTKEQFVRNNRGIDDGKDLPRDLLDSMYDRIVANPISMQPFKNDAGDASIITYTNPQKAGWLRKRWSESWTWNARWFVLKGSCLYYLKKPPVWGAPCELCGHIPLHANLVARESEVPRDAE
;
A
#
# COMPACT_ATOMS: atom_id res chain seq x y z
N GLY A 1 11.70 0.67 -20.28
CA GLY A 1 11.62 1.66 -19.20
C GLY A 1 11.73 0.99 -17.84
N PHE A 2 11.79 1.78 -16.77
CA PHE A 2 11.84 1.30 -15.39
C PHE A 2 10.57 0.52 -14.99
N ASP A 3 9.42 0.97 -15.47
CA ASP A 3 8.12 0.30 -15.29
C ASP A 3 8.05 -1.06 -16.01
N ASP A 4 8.69 -1.21 -17.18
CA ASP A 4 8.79 -2.51 -17.87
C ASP A 4 9.66 -3.50 -17.10
N ALA A 5 10.75 -3.02 -16.48
CA ALA A 5 11.59 -3.82 -15.59
C ALA A 5 10.81 -4.25 -14.32
N LEU A 6 10.02 -3.34 -13.75
CA LEU A 6 9.16 -3.61 -12.59
C LEU A 6 8.06 -4.64 -12.94
N ARG A 7 7.43 -4.54 -14.11
CA ARG A 7 6.48 -5.54 -14.63
C ARG A 7 7.13 -6.91 -14.76
N LYS A 8 8.30 -6.99 -15.41
CA LYS A 8 9.02 -8.25 -15.61
C LYS A 8 9.40 -8.89 -14.26
N PHE A 9 9.87 -8.08 -13.31
CA PHE A 9 10.18 -8.53 -11.94
C PHE A 9 8.94 -9.08 -11.23
N LEU A 10 7.84 -8.32 -11.18
CA LEU A 10 6.61 -8.70 -10.47
C LEU A 10 5.79 -9.80 -11.16
N SER A 11 6.04 -10.11 -12.44
CA SER A 11 5.45 -11.26 -13.12
C SER A 11 6.04 -12.61 -12.70
N ALA A 12 7.26 -12.61 -12.15
CA ALA A 12 8.01 -13.83 -11.85
C ALA A 12 7.59 -14.51 -10.54
N PHE A 13 6.93 -13.79 -9.62
CA PHE A 13 6.49 -14.30 -8.32
C PHE A 13 5.29 -13.49 -7.77
N ARG A 14 4.49 -14.09 -6.89
CA ARG A 14 3.40 -13.41 -6.18
C ARG A 14 3.94 -12.63 -4.98
N LEU A 15 3.55 -11.35 -4.82
CA LEU A 15 3.95 -10.55 -3.64
C LEU A 15 3.35 -11.14 -2.33
N PRO A 16 4.14 -11.20 -1.24
CA PRO A 16 3.65 -11.63 0.07
C PRO A 16 2.69 -10.61 0.68
N GLY A 17 1.92 -11.01 1.70
CA GLY A 17 1.00 -10.11 2.41
C GLY A 17 1.71 -9.12 3.34
N GLU A 18 2.79 -9.57 4.00
CA GLU A 18 3.42 -8.79 5.06
C GLU A 18 4.26 -7.64 4.50
N ALA A 19 3.92 -6.41 4.87
CA ALA A 19 4.55 -5.19 4.36
C ALA A 19 6.10 -5.22 4.44
N GLN A 20 6.67 -5.71 5.54
CA GLN A 20 8.12 -5.87 5.72
C GLN A 20 8.77 -6.81 4.69
N LYS A 21 8.05 -7.80 4.15
CA LYS A 21 8.56 -8.68 3.09
C LYS A 21 8.47 -8.00 1.72
N ILE A 22 7.38 -7.28 1.45
CA ILE A 22 7.22 -6.46 0.24
C ILE A 22 8.34 -5.41 0.17
N GLU A 23 8.62 -4.75 1.28
CA GLU A 23 9.69 -3.75 1.41
C GLU A 23 11.06 -4.29 1.00
N ARG A 24 11.43 -5.47 1.51
CA ARG A 24 12.68 -6.17 1.15
C ARG A 24 12.72 -6.54 -0.34
N ILE A 25 11.59 -6.98 -0.90
CA ILE A 25 11.48 -7.35 -2.32
C ILE A 25 11.63 -6.12 -3.24
N VAL A 26 10.94 -5.02 -2.93
CA VAL A 26 11.00 -3.78 -3.71
C VAL A 26 12.37 -3.11 -3.58
N ASN A 27 13.01 -3.19 -2.40
CA ASN A 27 14.37 -2.70 -2.18
C ASN A 27 15.41 -3.53 -2.98
N ALA A 28 15.30 -4.86 -2.96
CA ALA A 28 16.15 -5.73 -3.79
C ALA A 28 16.03 -5.43 -5.30
N PHE A 29 14.81 -5.16 -5.78
CA PHE A 29 14.59 -4.69 -7.16
C PHE A 29 15.26 -3.35 -7.43
N ALA A 30 15.06 -2.36 -6.57
CA ALA A 30 15.62 -1.01 -6.73
C ALA A 30 17.15 -1.04 -6.78
N GLN A 31 17.79 -1.77 -5.86
CA GLN A 31 19.25 -1.96 -5.85
C GLN A 31 19.74 -2.63 -7.13
N GLN A 32 19.05 -3.67 -7.62
CA GLN A 32 19.45 -4.37 -8.83
C GLN A 32 19.23 -3.52 -10.09
N TYR A 33 18.14 -2.75 -10.15
CA TYR A 33 17.88 -1.80 -11.23
C TYR A 33 18.94 -0.71 -11.27
N HIS A 34 19.30 -0.12 -10.13
CA HIS A 34 20.34 0.91 -10.04
C HIS A 34 21.73 0.36 -10.44
N LYS A 35 22.09 -0.86 -10.00
CA LYS A 35 23.32 -1.55 -10.45
C LYS A 35 23.38 -1.75 -11.97
N GLN A 36 22.23 -2.00 -12.61
CA GLN A 36 22.14 -2.18 -14.07
C GLN A 36 21.99 -0.85 -14.83
N ASN A 37 21.52 0.21 -14.18
CA ASN A 37 21.19 1.50 -14.79
C ASN A 37 21.68 2.66 -13.89
N PRO A 38 23.00 2.80 -13.63
CA PRO A 38 23.53 3.71 -12.61
C PRO A 38 23.32 5.21 -12.93
N GLN A 39 22.94 5.55 -14.16
CA GLN A 39 22.65 6.91 -14.62
C GLN A 39 21.12 7.20 -14.70
N ALA A 40 20.25 6.27 -14.32
CA ALA A 40 18.80 6.42 -14.49
C ALA A 40 18.12 7.33 -13.43
N PHE A 41 18.70 7.41 -12.23
CA PHE A 41 18.26 8.24 -11.10
C PHE A 41 19.48 8.76 -10.35
N ARG A 42 19.38 9.90 -9.68
CA ARG A 42 20.51 10.52 -8.94
C ARG A 42 20.72 9.86 -7.59
N ALA A 43 19.65 9.55 -6.87
CA ALA A 43 19.72 8.83 -5.60
C ALA A 43 19.37 7.34 -5.77
N PRO A 44 20.03 6.41 -5.04
CA PRO A 44 19.68 4.99 -5.04
C PRO A 44 18.23 4.72 -4.61
N ASP A 45 17.74 5.49 -3.62
CA ASP A 45 16.42 5.30 -3.02
C ASP A 45 15.27 5.73 -3.95
N THR A 46 15.54 6.55 -4.97
CA THR A 46 14.54 7.01 -5.95
C THR A 46 13.93 5.85 -6.72
N ALA A 47 14.74 4.83 -7.07
CA ALA A 47 14.25 3.60 -7.67
C ALA A 47 13.31 2.82 -6.73
N TRP A 48 13.53 2.88 -5.41
CA TRP A 48 12.70 2.20 -4.42
C TRP A 48 11.37 2.92 -4.19
N VAL A 49 11.42 4.25 -4.03
CA VAL A 49 10.22 5.10 -3.89
C VAL A 49 9.35 5.03 -5.16
N LEU A 50 9.96 5.14 -6.34
CA LEU A 50 9.23 5.09 -7.62
C LEU A 50 8.61 3.71 -7.88
N ALA A 51 9.30 2.61 -7.54
CA ALA A 51 8.72 1.26 -7.64
C ALA A 51 7.46 1.12 -6.78
N TYR A 52 7.51 1.59 -5.53
CA TYR A 52 6.34 1.63 -4.65
C TYR A 52 5.22 2.51 -5.22
N SER A 53 5.56 3.68 -5.75
CA SER A 53 4.62 4.61 -6.38
C SER A 53 3.86 3.97 -7.56
N LEU A 54 4.54 3.22 -8.43
CA LEU A 54 3.91 2.49 -9.53
C LEU A 54 3.05 1.29 -9.07
N ILE A 55 3.46 0.57 -8.01
CA ILE A 55 2.65 -0.50 -7.41
C ILE A 55 1.35 0.09 -6.80
N MET A 56 1.43 1.25 -6.15
CA MET A 56 0.27 1.97 -5.62
C MET A 56 -0.61 2.54 -6.74
N LEU A 57 -0.05 3.08 -7.82
CA LEU A 57 -0.83 3.53 -8.97
C LEU A 57 -1.56 2.37 -9.67
N ASN A 58 -0.90 1.22 -9.85
CA ASN A 58 -1.52 0.02 -10.40
C ASN A 58 -2.70 -0.45 -9.54
N THR A 59 -2.55 -0.35 -8.22
CA THR A 59 -3.60 -0.65 -7.25
C THR A 59 -4.78 0.31 -7.39
N ASP A 60 -4.51 1.62 -7.42
CA ASP A 60 -5.52 2.66 -7.56
C ASP A 60 -6.32 2.48 -8.85
N ALA A 61 -5.65 2.42 -10.00
CA ALA A 61 -6.26 2.32 -11.31
C ALA A 61 -7.14 1.07 -11.46
N HIS A 62 -6.62 -0.11 -11.10
CA HIS A 62 -7.23 -1.40 -11.48
C HIS A 62 -8.10 -2.05 -10.40
N ASN A 63 -8.08 -1.58 -9.16
CA ASN A 63 -9.00 -2.07 -8.12
C ASN A 63 -10.41 -1.49 -8.31
N PRO A 64 -11.46 -2.30 -8.57
CA PRO A 64 -12.82 -1.81 -8.77
C PRO A 64 -13.39 -1.05 -7.56
N SER A 65 -12.94 -1.39 -6.36
CA SER A 65 -13.39 -0.74 -5.12
C SER A 65 -12.83 0.67 -4.91
N VAL A 66 -11.92 1.15 -5.77
CA VAL A 66 -11.39 2.54 -5.69
C VAL A 66 -12.31 3.46 -6.48
N ALA A 67 -13.24 4.12 -5.78
CA ALA A 67 -14.30 4.95 -6.38
C ALA A 67 -13.81 6.31 -6.94
N ARG A 68 -12.64 6.79 -6.54
CA ARG A 68 -11.99 7.98 -7.08
C ARG A 68 -10.53 7.65 -7.40
N LYS A 69 -10.21 7.57 -8.68
CA LYS A 69 -8.86 7.28 -9.18
C LYS A 69 -7.93 8.48 -9.01
N MET A 70 -6.65 8.21 -8.79
CA MET A 70 -5.58 9.19 -8.85
C MET A 70 -5.44 9.71 -10.29
N THR A 71 -5.48 11.03 -10.50
CA THR A 71 -5.22 11.61 -11.84
C THR A 71 -3.72 11.69 -12.13
N LYS A 72 -3.36 11.89 -13.41
CA LYS A 72 -1.97 12.06 -13.85
C LYS A 72 -1.26 13.20 -13.11
N GLU A 73 -1.93 14.33 -12.94
CA GLU A 73 -1.42 15.52 -12.23
C GLU A 73 -1.21 15.22 -10.74
N GLN A 74 -2.10 14.40 -10.16
CA GLN A 74 -1.95 13.93 -8.78
C GLN A 74 -0.76 12.98 -8.66
N PHE A 75 -0.58 12.05 -9.61
CA PHE A 75 0.58 11.15 -9.65
C PHE A 75 1.89 11.95 -9.78
N VAL A 76 1.99 12.91 -10.70
CA VAL A 76 3.17 13.78 -10.82
C VAL A 76 3.43 14.55 -9.51
N ARG A 77 2.40 15.17 -8.93
CA ARG A 77 2.52 15.89 -7.66
C ARG A 77 2.96 14.99 -6.50
N ASN A 78 2.46 13.75 -6.46
CA ASN A 78 2.77 12.74 -5.45
C ASN A 78 4.19 12.14 -5.60
N ASN A 79 4.90 12.45 -6.69
CA ASN A 79 6.28 12.06 -6.99
C ASN A 79 7.23 13.26 -7.11
N ARG A 80 6.87 14.43 -6.53
CA ARG A 80 7.78 15.56 -6.42
C ARG A 80 8.88 15.30 -5.39
N GLY A 81 10.07 15.83 -5.66
CA GLY A 81 11.22 15.75 -4.75
C GLY A 81 11.85 14.36 -4.55
N ILE A 82 11.40 13.31 -5.26
CA ILE A 82 11.83 11.92 -5.01
C ILE A 82 13.26 11.61 -5.50
N ASP A 83 13.90 12.51 -6.24
CA ASP A 83 15.27 12.36 -6.75
C ASP A 83 16.21 13.35 -6.06
N ASP A 84 16.58 13.03 -4.81
CA ASP A 84 17.43 13.88 -3.94
C ASP A 84 16.85 15.31 -3.77
N GLY A 85 15.57 15.39 -3.39
CA GLY A 85 14.84 16.65 -3.27
C GLY A 85 14.44 17.30 -4.60
N LYS A 86 14.72 16.65 -5.75
CA LYS A 86 14.35 17.13 -7.08
C LYS A 86 13.23 16.31 -7.71
N ASP A 87 12.53 16.93 -8.65
CA ASP A 87 11.49 16.28 -9.45
C ASP A 87 12.12 15.46 -10.58
N LEU A 88 11.57 14.27 -10.85
CA LEU A 88 11.89 13.53 -12.08
C LEU A 88 11.31 14.25 -13.31
N PRO A 89 11.86 14.02 -14.52
CA PRO A 89 11.32 14.58 -15.76
C PRO A 89 9.83 14.27 -15.90
N ARG A 90 9.00 15.29 -16.14
CA ARG A 90 7.53 15.11 -16.13
C ARG A 90 7.08 14.07 -17.15
N ASP A 91 7.64 14.07 -18.36
CA ASP A 91 7.27 13.14 -19.43
C ASP A 91 7.56 11.67 -19.06
N LEU A 92 8.54 11.42 -18.18
CA LEU A 92 8.82 10.10 -17.63
C LEU A 92 7.69 9.65 -16.69
N LEU A 93 7.20 10.53 -15.82
CA LEU A 93 6.10 10.24 -14.90
C LEU A 93 4.76 10.12 -15.65
N ASP A 94 4.49 11.00 -16.60
CA ASP A 94 3.26 11.00 -17.41
C ASP A 94 3.18 9.74 -18.30
N SER A 95 4.29 9.35 -18.95
CA SER A 95 4.34 8.14 -19.77
C SER A 95 4.39 6.83 -18.97
N MET A 96 4.86 6.84 -17.72
CA MET A 96 4.66 5.73 -16.79
C MET A 96 3.19 5.63 -16.36
N TYR A 97 2.57 6.75 -15.99
CA TYR A 97 1.16 6.78 -15.59
C TYR A 97 0.26 6.19 -16.68
N ASP A 98 0.39 6.66 -17.92
CA ASP A 98 -0.43 6.17 -19.03
C ASP A 98 -0.25 4.67 -19.27
N ARG A 99 0.99 4.16 -19.19
CA ARG A 99 1.27 2.73 -19.40
C ARG A 99 0.75 1.88 -18.24
N ILE A 100 0.86 2.32 -16.98
CA ILE A 100 0.25 1.60 -15.84
C ILE A 100 -1.28 1.59 -15.94
N VAL A 101 -1.91 2.71 -16.29
CA VAL A 101 -3.38 2.82 -16.40
C VAL A 101 -3.91 2.04 -17.62
N ALA A 102 -3.22 2.04 -18.75
CA ALA A 102 -3.63 1.30 -19.94
C ALA A 102 -3.41 -0.23 -19.84
N ASN A 103 -2.45 -0.68 -19.03
CA ASN A 103 -2.10 -2.10 -18.91
C ASN A 103 -1.71 -2.46 -17.46
N PRO A 104 -2.49 -3.30 -16.74
CA PRO A 104 -2.17 -3.73 -15.38
C PRO A 104 -0.78 -4.37 -15.24
N ILE A 105 -0.16 -4.23 -14.06
CA ILE A 105 0.98 -5.04 -13.65
C ILE A 105 0.46 -6.45 -13.32
N SER A 106 0.71 -7.40 -14.22
CA SER A 106 0.38 -8.81 -14.01
C SER A 106 1.28 -9.42 -12.93
N MET A 107 0.71 -9.57 -11.73
CA MET A 107 1.25 -10.37 -10.63
C MET A 107 0.53 -11.73 -10.65
N GLN A 108 1.22 -12.84 -10.32
CA GLN A 108 0.56 -14.15 -10.39
C GLN A 108 -0.62 -14.25 -9.39
N PRO A 109 -1.84 -14.58 -9.85
CA PRO A 109 -3.03 -14.56 -9.02
C PRO A 109 -3.07 -15.72 -8.03
N PHE A 110 -3.60 -15.46 -6.84
CA PHE A 110 -3.90 -16.49 -5.85
C PHE A 110 -5.11 -17.34 -6.29
N LYS A 111 -4.90 -18.63 -6.57
CA LYS A 111 -5.96 -19.63 -6.39
C LYS A 111 -6.06 -19.97 -4.91
N ASN A 112 -6.78 -19.15 -4.15
CA ASN A 112 -7.22 -19.39 -2.77
C ASN A 112 -8.20 -18.29 -2.36
N ASP A 113 -9.36 -18.64 -1.82
CA ASP A 113 -10.51 -17.74 -1.59
C ASP A 113 -10.35 -16.77 -0.40
N ALA A 114 -9.15 -16.66 0.16
CA ALA A 114 -8.78 -15.71 1.20
C ALA A 114 -8.17 -14.44 0.57
N GLY A 115 -8.89 -13.32 0.67
CA GLY A 115 -8.63 -12.08 -0.06
C GLY A 115 -7.21 -11.49 0.10
N ASP A 116 -6.78 -10.74 -0.92
CA ASP A 116 -5.40 -10.25 -1.02
C ASP A 116 -4.99 -9.27 0.10
N ALA A 117 -4.03 -9.73 0.90
CA ALA A 117 -3.47 -9.06 2.07
C ALA A 117 -2.15 -8.30 1.79
N SER A 118 -1.75 -8.11 0.52
CA SER A 118 -0.54 -7.35 0.12
C SER A 118 -0.57 -5.86 0.53
N ILE A 119 0.42 -5.05 0.12
CA ILE A 119 0.54 -3.60 0.43
C ILE A 119 -0.75 -2.81 0.10
N ILE A 120 -1.51 -3.34 -0.86
CA ILE A 120 -2.88 -3.02 -1.31
C ILE A 120 -3.92 -3.02 -0.16
N THR A 121 -3.55 -3.47 1.03
CA THR A 121 -4.44 -3.56 2.20
C THR A 121 -4.74 -2.23 2.86
N TYR A 122 -3.81 -1.27 2.80
CA TYR A 122 -3.94 0.01 3.50
C TYR A 122 -4.38 1.17 2.60
N THR A 123 -4.27 1.01 1.27
CA THR A 123 -4.55 2.05 0.28
C THR A 123 -6.01 2.08 -0.17
N ASN A 124 -6.78 0.99 0.01
CA ASN A 124 -8.23 1.02 -0.24
C ASN A 124 -9.02 0.10 0.73
N PRO A 125 -9.46 0.61 1.89
CA PRO A 125 -10.28 -0.12 2.84
C PRO A 125 -11.77 -0.16 2.42
N GLN A 126 -12.50 -1.23 2.76
CA GLN A 126 -13.97 -1.25 2.65
C GLN A 126 -14.62 -0.26 3.63
N LYS A 127 -14.00 -0.07 4.81
CA LYS A 127 -14.35 0.97 5.77
C LYS A 127 -13.11 1.31 6.60
N ALA A 128 -12.86 2.58 6.85
CA ALA A 128 -11.81 3.03 7.75
C ALA A 128 -12.25 4.23 8.59
N GLY A 129 -11.59 4.45 9.71
CA GLY A 129 -11.92 5.51 10.65
C GLY A 129 -11.25 5.33 12.01
N TRP A 130 -11.35 6.34 12.86
CA TRP A 130 -10.97 6.22 14.26
C TRP A 130 -12.01 5.44 15.06
N LEU A 131 -11.57 4.48 15.87
CA LEU A 131 -12.38 3.82 16.90
C LEU A 131 -11.54 3.67 18.17
N ARG A 132 -12.18 3.62 19.35
CA ARG A 132 -11.52 3.23 20.60
C ARG A 132 -11.64 1.71 20.76
N LYS A 133 -10.52 1.01 21.01
CA LYS A 133 -10.54 -0.39 21.46
C LYS A 133 -10.14 -0.47 22.93
N ARG A 134 -10.80 -1.35 23.69
CA ARG A 134 -10.29 -1.81 24.98
C ARG A 134 -9.16 -2.83 24.75
N TRP A 135 -8.33 -3.04 25.76
CA TRP A 135 -7.46 -4.22 25.86
C TRP A 135 -7.99 -5.15 26.94
N SER A 136 -7.84 -6.47 26.74
CA SER A 136 -8.27 -7.51 27.67
C SER A 136 -7.57 -7.42 29.02
N GLU A 137 -6.27 -7.13 29.01
CA GLU A 137 -5.39 -7.15 30.18
C GLU A 137 -5.45 -5.84 30.98
N SER A 138 -5.29 -4.69 30.31
CA SER A 138 -5.13 -3.39 30.99
C SER A 138 -6.42 -2.58 31.13
N TRP A 139 -7.55 -3.04 30.59
CA TRP A 139 -8.85 -2.34 30.55
C TRP A 139 -8.87 -0.94 29.90
N THR A 140 -7.72 -0.41 29.44
CA THR A 140 -7.59 0.94 28.89
C THR A 140 -8.20 1.11 27.50
N TRP A 141 -8.98 2.18 27.31
CA TRP A 141 -9.53 2.58 26.00
C TRP A 141 -8.49 3.31 25.14
N ASN A 142 -8.14 2.71 24.01
CA ASN A 142 -7.11 3.18 23.09
C ASN A 142 -7.71 3.56 21.73
N ALA A 143 -7.64 4.84 21.37
CA ALA A 143 -7.96 5.29 20.01
C ALA A 143 -6.94 4.72 19.01
N ARG A 144 -7.41 4.10 17.92
CA ARG A 144 -6.59 3.61 16.80
C ARG A 144 -7.30 3.88 15.49
N TRP A 145 -6.53 4.02 14.41
CA TRP A 145 -7.09 4.08 13.06
C TRP A 145 -7.36 2.67 12.56
N PHE A 146 -8.61 2.35 12.30
CA PHE A 146 -9.05 1.03 11.84
C PHE A 146 -9.21 0.99 10.32
N VAL A 147 -8.95 -0.20 9.76
CA VAL A 147 -9.08 -0.54 8.34
C VAL A 147 -9.75 -1.90 8.24
N LEU A 148 -10.96 -1.95 7.71
CA LEU A 148 -11.65 -3.20 7.34
C LEU A 148 -11.35 -3.52 5.88
N LYS A 149 -10.86 -4.73 5.60
CA LYS A 149 -10.69 -5.24 4.23
C LYS A 149 -10.77 -6.77 4.20
N GLY A 150 -11.69 -7.30 3.39
CA GLY A 150 -12.00 -8.72 3.34
C GLY A 150 -12.50 -9.21 4.70
N SER A 151 -12.13 -10.44 5.07
CA SER A 151 -12.40 -11.02 6.39
C SER A 151 -11.35 -10.61 7.43
N CYS A 152 -10.81 -9.39 7.39
CA CYS A 152 -9.83 -8.90 8.37
C CYS A 152 -10.06 -7.42 8.76
N LEU A 153 -9.93 -7.14 10.06
CA LEU A 153 -9.97 -5.80 10.65
C LEU A 153 -8.60 -5.44 11.21
N TYR A 154 -7.90 -4.52 10.54
CA TYR A 154 -6.56 -4.03 10.87
C TYR A 154 -6.65 -2.75 11.71
N TYR A 155 -5.65 -2.47 12.54
CA TYR A 155 -5.57 -1.21 13.31
C TYR A 155 -4.14 -0.66 13.44
N LEU A 156 -4.01 0.67 13.37
CA LEU A 156 -2.74 1.42 13.31
C LEU A 156 -2.69 2.54 14.36
N LYS A 157 -1.49 3.01 14.73
CA LYS A 157 -1.31 4.19 15.63
C LYS A 157 -1.84 5.49 15.02
N LYS A 158 -1.68 5.63 13.70
CA LYS A 158 -1.96 6.81 12.88
C LYS A 158 -2.61 6.37 11.55
N PRO A 159 -3.40 7.22 10.88
CA PRO A 159 -3.86 6.94 9.52
C PRO A 159 -2.67 6.74 8.57
N PRO A 160 -2.81 5.93 7.50
CA PRO A 160 -1.77 5.82 6.48
C PRO A 160 -1.60 7.17 5.75
N VAL A 161 -0.35 7.62 5.62
CA VAL A 161 0.03 8.84 4.91
C VAL A 161 0.88 8.45 3.71
N TRP A 162 0.64 9.09 2.56
CA TRP A 162 1.38 8.81 1.33
C TRP A 162 2.90 8.97 1.52
N GLY A 163 3.68 8.01 1.03
CA GLY A 163 5.14 8.00 1.15
C GLY A 163 5.70 7.74 2.56
N ALA A 164 4.86 7.54 3.58
CA ALA A 164 5.31 7.39 4.97
C ALA A 164 5.15 5.95 5.50
N PRO A 165 6.11 5.42 6.28
CA PRO A 165 5.98 4.11 6.91
C PRO A 165 4.81 4.07 7.91
N CYS A 166 4.00 3.02 7.79
CA CYS A 166 2.74 2.83 8.51
C CYS A 166 2.88 1.70 9.55
N GLU A 167 2.80 2.05 10.83
CA GLU A 167 2.88 1.09 11.93
C GLU A 167 1.54 0.37 12.15
N LEU A 168 1.45 -0.87 11.67
CA LEU A 168 0.41 -1.82 12.04
C LEU A 168 0.55 -2.19 13.52
N CYS A 169 -0.49 -1.91 14.33
CA CYS A 169 -0.55 -2.33 15.74
C CYS A 169 -1.11 -3.75 15.91
N GLY A 170 -1.81 -4.27 14.91
CA GLY A 170 -2.36 -5.61 14.90
C GLY A 170 -3.49 -5.77 13.89
N HIS A 171 -4.01 -6.99 13.80
CA HIS A 171 -5.14 -7.35 12.96
C HIS A 171 -6.04 -8.36 13.69
N ILE A 172 -7.31 -8.41 13.31
CA ILE A 172 -8.34 -9.30 13.87
C ILE A 172 -8.98 -10.03 12.68
N PRO A 173 -8.71 -11.33 12.50
CA PRO A 173 -9.40 -12.15 11.49
C PRO A 173 -10.89 -12.29 11.83
N LEU A 174 -11.75 -11.86 10.91
CA LEU A 174 -13.20 -11.96 10.96
C LEU A 174 -13.68 -13.28 10.35
N HIS A 175 -13.07 -14.38 10.79
CA HIS A 175 -13.55 -15.74 10.52
C HIS A 175 -14.89 -15.99 11.23
N ALA A 176 -15.70 -16.93 10.71
CA ALA A 176 -17.13 -17.12 11.02
C ALA A 176 -17.52 -17.29 12.50
N ASN A 177 -16.56 -17.55 13.39
CA ASN A 177 -16.78 -17.69 14.83
C ASN A 177 -16.84 -16.34 15.58
N LEU A 178 -16.60 -15.20 14.92
CA LEU A 178 -16.78 -13.87 15.50
C LEU A 178 -18.14 -13.29 15.14
N VAL A 179 -18.91 -12.91 16.16
CA VAL A 179 -20.22 -12.27 16.04
C VAL A 179 -20.14 -10.86 16.64
N ALA A 180 -20.61 -9.85 15.91
CA ALA A 180 -20.78 -8.52 16.45
C ALA A 180 -22.01 -8.47 17.35
N ARG A 181 -21.86 -7.95 18.57
CA ARG A 181 -22.96 -7.71 19.51
C ARG A 181 -22.81 -6.30 20.08
N GLU A 182 -23.91 -5.56 20.12
CA GLU A 182 -23.98 -4.29 20.82
C GLU A 182 -23.94 -4.53 22.34
N SER A 183 -23.12 -3.72 23.00
CA SER A 183 -22.96 -3.67 24.45
C SER A 183 -23.20 -2.23 24.87
N GLU A 184 -23.79 -2.02 26.04
CA GLU A 184 -23.77 -0.71 26.68
C GLU A 184 -22.31 -0.26 26.81
N VAL A 185 -22.05 0.98 26.40
CA VAL A 185 -20.73 1.59 26.46
C VAL A 185 -20.53 2.10 27.90
N PRO A 186 -19.49 1.66 28.62
CA PRO A 186 -19.21 2.19 29.96
C PRO A 186 -19.04 3.71 29.91
N ARG A 187 -19.60 4.42 30.90
CA ARG A 187 -19.57 5.90 30.97
C ARG A 187 -18.16 6.51 30.95
N ASP A 188 -17.15 5.70 31.27
CA ASP A 188 -15.72 6.07 31.27
C ASP A 188 -15.06 6.00 29.87
N ALA A 189 -15.86 5.92 28.79
CA ALA A 189 -15.40 5.71 27.41
C ALA A 189 -15.74 6.85 26.43
N GLU A 190 -16.32 7.96 26.90
CA GLU A 190 -16.41 9.24 26.18
C GLU A 190 -15.04 9.95 26.10
#